data_AF-A0A1A9Z4Y7-F1
#
_entry.id   AF-A0A1A9Z4Y7-F1
#
_cell.length_a   1.000
_cell.length_b   1.000
_cell.length_c   1.000
_cell.angle_alpha   90.00
_cell.angle_beta   90.00
_cell.angle_gamma   90.00
#
_symmetry.space_group_name_H-M   'P 1'
#
loop_
_entity.id
_entity.type
_entity.pdbx_description
1 polymer ?
#
loop_
_entity_poly.entity_id
_entity_poly.type
_entity_poly.pdbx_seq_one_letter_code
_entity_poly.pdbx_strand_id
1 'polypeptide(L)'
;MVDKAQENRPHVIDGKTVEAKRTLPRPEREVSKNKNFLAKKIFVVGLKDNHDEACLTEYFSEFGKVVSIKIPIKLPENVEDLLL
;
A
#
# COMPACT_ATOMS: atom_id res chain seq x y z
N MET A 1 5.97 -8.82 -7.05
CA MET A 1 6.23 -9.84 -5.99
C MET A 1 6.64 -9.09 -4.75
N VAL A 2 6.04 -9.42 -3.60
CA VAL A 2 6.25 -8.70 -2.34
C VAL A 2 7.70 -8.73 -1.89
N ASP A 3 8.36 -9.87 -2.02
CA ASP A 3 9.75 -10.04 -1.57
C ASP A 3 10.70 -9.13 -2.34
N LYS A 4 10.56 -9.07 -3.67
CA LYS A 4 11.32 -8.14 -4.51
C LYS A 4 11.11 -6.69 -4.11
N ALA A 5 9.88 -6.28 -3.83
CA ALA A 5 9.64 -4.92 -3.34
C ALA A 5 10.34 -4.70 -1.99
N GLN A 6 10.24 -5.64 -1.05
CA GLN A 6 10.88 -5.52 0.28
C GLN A 6 12.42 -5.47 0.23
N GLU A 7 13.04 -6.19 -0.72
CA GLU A 7 14.49 -6.21 -0.97
C GLU A 7 15.00 -4.91 -1.61
N ASN A 8 14.16 -4.21 -2.37
CA ASN A 8 14.52 -2.97 -3.08
C ASN A 8 14.11 -1.71 -2.31
N ARG A 9 14.10 -1.78 -0.97
CA ARG A 9 13.95 -0.60 -0.12
C ARG A 9 15.31 0.11 0.04
N PRO A 10 15.33 1.45 0.19
CA PRO A 10 14.19 2.36 0.29
C PRO A 10 13.49 2.62 -1.05
N HIS A 11 12.18 2.87 -1.01
CA HIS A 11 11.41 3.21 -2.20
C HIS A 11 11.23 4.72 -2.29
N VAL A 12 11.36 5.27 -3.50
CA VAL A 12 11.19 6.70 -3.77
C VAL A 12 10.19 6.87 -4.90
N ILE A 13 9.07 7.52 -4.61
CA ILE A 13 7.98 7.81 -5.56
C ILE A 13 7.82 9.34 -5.57
N ASP A 14 7.91 9.97 -6.75
CA ASP A 14 7.83 11.42 -6.92
C ASP A 14 8.74 12.23 -5.96
N GLY A 15 9.98 11.75 -5.81
CA GLY A 15 10.97 12.33 -4.91
C GLY A 15 10.65 12.19 -3.42
N LYS A 16 9.61 11.44 -3.04
CA LYS A 16 9.26 11.13 -1.65
C LYS A 16 9.66 9.70 -1.30
N THR A 17 10.44 9.54 -0.24
CA THR A 17 10.70 8.22 0.33
C THR A 17 9.43 7.68 0.97
N VAL A 18 9.00 6.50 0.54
CA VAL A 18 7.85 5.77 1.09
C VAL A 18 8.32 4.51 1.81
N GLU A 19 7.63 4.14 2.87
CA GLU A 19 7.95 2.96 3.66
C GLU A 19 7.02 1.80 3.26
N ALA A 20 7.58 0.72 2.70
CA ALA A 20 6.83 -0.51 2.43
C ALA A 20 7.05 -1.53 3.57
N LYS A 21 5.95 -1.92 4.23
CA LYS A 21 5.91 -2.94 5.28
C LYS A 21 5.14 -4.17 4.80
N ARG A 22 5.54 -5.36 5.27
CA ARG A 22 4.72 -6.55 5.07
C ARG A 22 3.43 -6.45 5.89
N THR A 23 2.33 -6.87 5.30
CA THR A 23 1.04 -6.91 6.00
C THR A 23 1.05 -8.00 7.06
N LEU A 24 0.65 -7.66 8.28
CA LEU A 24 0.41 -8.65 9.33
C LEU A 24 -0.94 -9.36 9.09
N PRO A 25 -1.01 -10.67 9.34
CA PRO A 25 -2.27 -11.41 9.37
C PRO A 25 -3.27 -10.72 10.28
N ARG A 26 -4.52 -10.55 9.82
CA ARG A 26 -5.61 -10.28 10.76
C ARG A 26 -6.02 -11.63 11.36
N PRO A 27 -5.88 -11.84 12.68
CA PRO A 27 -6.02 -13.16 13.30
C PRO A 27 -7.37 -13.82 13.03
N GLU A 28 -8.43 -13.06 12.76
CA GLU A 28 -9.79 -13.57 12.60
C GLU A 28 -10.16 -14.00 11.17
N ARG A 29 -9.41 -13.58 10.13
CA ARG A 29 -9.73 -13.93 8.72
C ARG A 29 -8.84 -15.04 8.13
N GLU A 30 -7.74 -15.38 8.78
CA GLU A 30 -6.64 -16.12 8.13
C GLU A 30 -6.28 -17.46 8.79
N VAL A 31 -6.97 -17.88 9.85
CA VAL A 31 -6.73 -19.20 10.47
C VAL A 31 -7.01 -20.35 9.49
N SER A 32 -7.85 -20.14 8.46
CA SER A 32 -8.40 -21.26 7.68
C SER A 32 -8.12 -21.25 6.18
N LYS A 33 -7.55 -20.20 5.57
CA LYS A 33 -7.35 -20.16 4.10
C LYS A 33 -6.03 -19.50 3.68
N ASN A 34 -5.05 -20.34 3.35
CA ASN A 34 -3.81 -20.06 2.62
C ASN A 34 -2.78 -19.09 3.25
N LYS A 35 -1.71 -19.66 3.82
CA LYS A 35 -0.42 -18.98 4.07
C LYS A 35 0.12 -18.21 2.84
N ASN A 36 -0.27 -18.63 1.63
CA ASN A 36 0.11 -17.99 0.37
C ASN A 36 -0.56 -16.63 0.11
N PHE A 37 -1.64 -16.27 0.82
CA PHE A 37 -2.35 -15.00 0.62
C PHE A 37 -1.62 -13.84 1.32
N LEU A 38 -1.07 -14.10 2.50
CA LEU A 38 -0.25 -13.17 3.28
C LEU A 38 1.02 -12.71 2.56
N ALA A 39 1.66 -13.60 1.81
CA ALA A 39 2.88 -13.31 1.06
C ALA A 39 2.66 -12.37 -0.15
N LYS A 40 1.42 -11.94 -0.41
CA LYS A 40 1.05 -11.17 -1.61
C LYS A 40 0.68 -9.71 -1.34
N LYS A 41 0.71 -9.26 -0.08
CA LYS A 41 0.32 -7.88 0.27
C LYS A 41 1.41 -7.11 1.01
N ILE A 42 1.51 -5.81 0.71
CA ILE A 42 2.31 -4.82 1.41
C ILE A 42 1.44 -3.64 1.85
N PHE A 43 1.85 -2.98 2.93
CA PHE A 43 1.36 -1.66 3.32
C PHE A 43 2.42 -0.62 2.96
N VAL A 44 1.98 0.45 2.30
CA VAL A 44 2.84 1.57 1.94
C VAL A 44 2.44 2.77 2.81
N VAL A 45 3.41 3.40 3.45
CA VAL A 45 3.23 4.52 4.37
C VAL A 45 4.07 5.71 3.88
N GLY A 46 3.65 6.93 4.21
CA GLY A 46 4.37 8.15 3.83
C GLY A 46 4.03 8.67 2.43
N LEU A 47 2.87 8.28 1.90
CA LEU A 47 2.33 8.83 0.65
C LEU A 47 2.03 10.33 0.79
N LYS A 48 2.25 11.08 -0.29
CA LYS A 48 1.77 12.46 -0.43
C LYS A 48 0.28 12.45 -0.81
N ASP A 49 -0.41 13.57 -0.61
CA ASP A 49 -1.84 13.68 -0.95
C ASP A 49 -2.11 13.59 -2.47
N ASN A 50 -1.09 13.83 -3.30
CA ASN A 50 -1.17 13.67 -4.75
C ASN A 50 -0.77 12.26 -5.26
N HIS A 51 -0.34 11.34 -4.39
CA HIS A 51 -0.08 9.96 -4.81
C HIS A 51 -1.41 9.21 -4.95
N ASP A 52 -1.74 8.82 -6.17
CA ASP A 52 -2.95 8.06 -6.48
C ASP A 52 -2.65 6.58 -6.80
N GLU A 53 -3.70 5.84 -7.18
CA GLU A 53 -3.56 4.43 -7.52
C GLU A 53 -2.74 4.19 -8.80
N ALA A 54 -2.74 5.14 -9.74
CA ALA A 54 -1.99 5.02 -10.99
C ALA A 54 -0.49 5.12 -10.71
N CYS A 55 -0.06 6.15 -9.97
CA CYS A 55 1.34 6.33 -9.55
C CYS A 55 1.89 5.09 -8.82
N LEU A 56 1.11 4.55 -7.88
CA LEU A 56 1.51 3.36 -7.13
C LEU A 56 1.53 2.11 -8.00
N THR A 57 0.57 1.97 -8.92
CA THR A 57 0.54 0.83 -9.85
C THR A 57 1.76 0.85 -10.76
N GLU A 58 2.08 2.01 -11.36
CA GLU A 58 3.22 2.17 -12.25
C GLU A 58 4.52 1.79 -11.53
N TYR A 59 4.78 2.41 -10.37
CA TYR A 59 5.99 2.15 -9.59
C TYR A 59 6.11 0.68 -9.12
N PHE A 60 5.06 0.13 -8.49
CA PHE A 60 5.15 -1.23 -7.94
C PHE A 60 5.05 -2.34 -8.98
N SER A 61 4.64 -2.02 -10.22
CA SER A 61 4.61 -2.98 -11.33
C SER A 61 5.99 -3.50 -11.70
N GLU A 62 7.06 -2.74 -11.44
CA GLU A 62 8.45 -3.17 -11.63
C GLU A 62 8.80 -4.42 -10.81
N PHE A 63 8.24 -4.53 -9.59
CA PHE A 63 8.47 -5.68 -8.73
C PHE A 63 7.56 -6.86 -9.09
N GLY A 64 6.44 -6.60 -9.78
CA GLY A 64 5.54 -7.58 -10.40
C GLY A 64 4.10 -7.09 -10.47
N LYS A 65 3.22 -7.91 -11.06
CA LYS A 65 1.80 -7.53 -11.31
C LYS A 65 1.08 -7.04 -10.05
N VAL A 66 0.65 -5.78 -10.07
CA VAL A 66 -0.25 -5.20 -9.07
C VAL A 66 -1.68 -5.63 -9.40
N VAL A 67 -2.42 -6.10 -8.40
CA VAL A 67 -3.77 -6.65 -8.58
C VAL A 67 -4.85 -5.71 -8.06
N SER A 68 -4.58 -5.03 -6.93
CA SER A 68 -5.52 -4.11 -6.31
C SER A 68 -4.74 -3.16 -5.42
N ILE A 69 -5.13 -1.89 -5.47
CA ILE A 69 -4.68 -0.84 -4.57
C ILE A 69 -5.90 -0.36 -3.80
N LYS A 70 -5.66 0.07 -2.55
CA LYS A 70 -6.68 0.72 -1.75
C LYS A 70 -6.03 1.85 -0.99
N ILE A 71 -6.35 3.08 -1.37
CA ILE A 71 -5.94 4.27 -0.65
C ILE A 71 -7.10 4.66 0.27
N PRO A 72 -6.96 4.57 1.61
CA PRO A 72 -8.00 5.04 2.50
C PRO A 72 -8.13 6.56 2.36
N ILE A 73 -9.31 7.03 1.99
CA ILE A 73 -9.65 8.45 2.04
C ILE A 73 -9.46 8.91 3.48
N LYS A 74 -8.66 9.95 3.71
CA LYS A 74 -8.69 10.66 4.99
C LYS A 74 -10.09 11.27 5.09
N LEU A 75 -10.91 10.76 6.00
CA LEU A 75 -12.05 11.53 6.45
C LEU A 75 -11.50 12.85 6.98
N PRO A 76 -12.08 14.00 6.60
CA PRO A 76 -11.63 15.26 7.16
C PRO A 76 -11.74 15.17 8.69
N GLU A 77 -10.69 15.60 9.37
CA GLU A 77 -10.65 15.60 10.83
C GLU A 77 -11.75 16.49 11.40
N ASN A 78 -12.16 17.51 10.65
CA ASN A 78 -13.26 18.41 10.95
C ASN A 78 -14.43 18.19 10.00
N VAL A 79 -15.64 18.06 10.56
CA VAL A 79 -16.89 17.94 9.79
C VAL A 79 -17.21 19.20 8.96
N GLU A 80 -16.62 20.35 9.28
CA GLU A 80 -16.83 21.62 8.58
C GLU A 80 -16.16 21.64 7.20
N ASP A 81 -15.07 20.88 6.99
CA ASP A 81 -14.41 20.74 5.69
C ASP A 81 -15.23 19.90 4.69
N LEU A 82 -16.29 19.25 5.17
CA LEU A 82 -17.22 18.44 4.36
C LEU A 82 -18.38 19.26 3.77
N LEU A 83 -18.54 20.53 4.19
CA LEU A 83 -19.68 21.40 3.86
C LEU A 83 -19.33 22.55 2.90
N LEU A 84 -18.14 22.53 2.28
CA LEU A 84 -17.77 23.43 1.19
C LEU A 84 -17.94 22.74 -0.17
#